data_AF-A0A9P5P681-F1
#
_entry.id   AF-A0A9P5P681-F1
#
_cell.length_a   1.000
_cell.length_b   1.000
_cell.length_c   1.000
_cell.angle_alpha   90.00
_cell.angle_beta   90.00
_cell.angle_gamma   90.00
#
_symmetry.space_group_name_H-M   'P 1'
#
loop_
_entity.id
_entity.type
_entity.pdbx_description
1 polymer ?
#
loop_
_entity_poly.entity_id
_entity_poly.type
_entity_poly.pdbx_seq_one_letter_code
_entity_poly.pdbx_strand_id
1 'polypeptide(L)'
;SIETQLRVLISEPCCMHLNENPLMILIDGLDECEGQDVHLEILRAIRNSFTPHPLPLRFIIASRPEAHIHEMFESPLYDGVYRPFNLEQSFNDVQTYFQDEFARIHREHHQTMAMVPFPWPLPEVLHKLVWKSSGYFIYASTIIKFVDDK
;
A
#
# COMPACT_ATOMS: atom_id res chain seq x y z
N SER A 1 -22.81 -14.09 -9.69
CA SER A 1 -22.33 -13.12 -8.69
C SER A 1 -20.82 -13.18 -8.62
N ILE A 2 -20.18 -12.25 -7.91
CA ILE A 2 -18.73 -12.28 -7.65
C ILE A 2 -18.34 -13.61 -6.99
N GLU A 3 -19.16 -14.10 -6.07
CA GLU A 3 -18.98 -15.41 -5.41
C GLU A 3 -18.93 -16.57 -6.42
N THR A 4 -19.83 -16.59 -7.42
CA THR A 4 -19.79 -17.64 -8.45
C THR A 4 -18.50 -17.60 -9.25
N GLN A 5 -18.02 -16.40 -9.59
CA GLN A 5 -16.78 -16.23 -10.36
C GLN A 5 -15.56 -16.67 -9.54
N LEU A 6 -15.44 -16.22 -8.28
CA LEU A 6 -14.35 -16.65 -7.38
C LEU A 6 -14.33 -18.16 -7.19
N ARG A 7 -15.51 -18.77 -7.02
CA ARG A 7 -15.61 -20.22 -6.84
C ARG A 7 -15.17 -20.98 -8.09
N VAL A 8 -15.77 -20.70 -9.25
CA VAL A 8 -15.56 -21.47 -10.49
C VAL A 8 -14.20 -21.20 -11.12
N LEU A 9 -13.69 -19.97 -11.02
CA LEU A 9 -12.46 -19.57 -11.71
C LEU A 9 -11.21 -19.69 -10.85
N ILE A 10 -11.33 -19.65 -9.52
CA ILE A 10 -10.18 -19.63 -8.61
C ILE A 10 -10.26 -20.79 -7.62
N SER A 11 -11.28 -20.85 -6.77
CA SER A 11 -11.33 -21.85 -5.70
C SER A 11 -11.35 -23.28 -6.22
N GLU A 12 -12.28 -23.63 -7.10
CA GLU A 12 -12.43 -24.99 -7.63
C GLU A 12 -11.16 -25.44 -8.39
N PRO A 13 -10.59 -24.65 -9.33
CA PRO A 13 -9.33 -25.01 -9.99
C PRO A 13 -8.15 -25.19 -9.03
N CYS A 14 -8.03 -24.34 -8.00
CA CYS A 14 -6.98 -24.45 -6.99
C CYS A 14 -7.14 -25.71 -6.12
N CYS A 15 -8.38 -26.14 -5.82
CA CYS A 15 -8.63 -27.41 -5.13
C CYS A 15 -8.24 -28.62 -5.98
N MET A 16 -8.43 -28.56 -7.30
CA MET A 16 -8.09 -29.66 -8.20
C MET A 16 -6.58 -29.83 -8.41
N HIS A 17 -5.82 -28.73 -8.27
CA HIS A 17 -4.37 -28.70 -8.52
C HIS A 17 -3.60 -28.30 -7.27
N LEU A 18 -3.89 -28.95 -6.13
CA LEU A 18 -3.23 -28.71 -4.84
C LEU A 18 -1.71 -28.68 -5.00
N ASN A 19 -1.17 -27.47 -5.13
CA ASN A 19 0.25 -27.20 -4.95
C ASN A 19 0.45 -26.96 -3.46
N GLU A 20 1.46 -27.60 -2.87
CA GLU A 20 1.84 -27.35 -1.46
C GLU A 20 2.35 -25.91 -1.25
N ASN A 21 2.66 -25.20 -2.34
CA ASN A 21 3.11 -23.83 -2.30
C ASN A 21 1.95 -22.87 -1.99
N PRO A 22 2.12 -21.97 -1.00
CA PRO A 22 1.10 -20.99 -0.69
C PRO A 22 0.89 -20.03 -1.86
N LEU A 23 -0.36 -19.86 -2.28
CA LEU A 23 -0.77 -18.88 -3.27
C LEU A 23 -1.15 -17.57 -2.56
N MET A 24 -0.80 -16.44 -3.16
CA MET A 24 -1.13 -15.11 -2.62
C MET A 24 -1.93 -14.33 -3.66
N ILE A 25 -3.03 -13.72 -3.21
CA ILE A 25 -3.83 -12.79 -4.02
C ILE A 25 -3.76 -11.42 -3.35
N LEU A 26 -3.30 -10.42 -4.11
CA LEU A 26 -3.32 -9.03 -3.72
C LEU A 26 -4.55 -8.35 -4.35
N ILE A 27 -5.37 -7.74 -3.53
CA ILE A 27 -6.44 -6.83 -3.93
C ILE A 27 -5.97 -5.43 -3.56
N ASP A 28 -5.64 -4.62 -4.55
CA ASP A 28 -5.15 -3.25 -4.37
C ASP A 28 -6.27 -2.25 -4.64
N GLY A 29 -6.54 -1.36 -3.68
CA GLY A 29 -7.56 -0.32 -3.78
C GLY A 29 -8.99 -0.83 -3.62
N LEU A 30 -9.31 -1.60 -2.56
CA LEU A 30 -10.69 -2.00 -2.29
C LEU A 30 -11.64 -0.79 -2.20
N ASP A 31 -11.16 0.32 -1.63
CA ASP A 31 -11.90 1.58 -1.47
C ASP A 31 -12.20 2.34 -2.77
N GLU A 32 -11.60 1.96 -3.89
CA GLU A 32 -11.94 2.50 -5.21
C GLU A 32 -13.20 1.85 -5.81
N CYS A 33 -13.76 0.82 -5.14
CA CYS A 33 -15.05 0.26 -5.52
C CYS A 33 -16.19 1.15 -5.01
N GLU A 34 -17.05 1.62 -5.90
CA GLU A 34 -18.15 2.49 -5.49
C GLU A 34 -19.26 1.72 -4.77
N GLY A 35 -19.37 1.92 -3.45
CA GLY A 35 -20.52 1.51 -2.65
C GLY A 35 -20.17 0.52 -1.52
N GLN A 36 -20.70 0.80 -0.32
CA GLN A 36 -20.49 -0.07 0.85
C GLN A 36 -21.01 -1.49 0.64
N ASP A 37 -22.13 -1.64 -0.07
CA ASP A 37 -22.69 -2.95 -0.40
C ASP A 37 -21.75 -3.77 -1.30
N VAL A 38 -21.00 -3.10 -2.20
CA VAL A 38 -20.02 -3.74 -3.09
C VAL A 38 -18.81 -4.24 -2.28
N HIS A 39 -18.29 -3.42 -1.36
CA HIS A 39 -17.22 -3.86 -0.46
C HIS A 39 -17.64 -5.11 0.32
N LEU A 40 -18.85 -5.08 0.88
CA LEU A 40 -19.39 -6.20 1.64
C LEU A 40 -19.63 -7.44 0.76
N GLU A 41 -20.11 -7.28 -0.48
CA GLU A 41 -20.26 -8.37 -1.44
C GLU A 41 -18.90 -9.02 -1.74
N ILE A 42 -17.86 -8.22 -2.03
CA ILE A 42 -16.51 -8.72 -2.33
C ILE A 42 -15.96 -9.50 -1.13
N LEU A 43 -15.99 -8.92 0.07
CA LEU A 43 -15.45 -9.57 1.27
C LEU A 43 -16.21 -10.85 1.63
N ARG A 44 -17.54 -10.88 1.43
CA ARG A 44 -18.35 -12.09 1.64
C ARG A 44 -18.04 -13.14 0.58
N ALA A 45 -17.91 -12.74 -0.68
CA ALA A 45 -17.62 -13.64 -1.79
C ALA A 45 -16.26 -14.33 -1.61
N ILE A 46 -15.23 -13.60 -1.16
CA ILE A 46 -13.91 -14.17 -0.81
C ILE A 46 -14.10 -15.21 0.29
N ARG A 47 -14.67 -14.82 1.44
CA ARG A 47 -14.85 -15.74 2.57
C ARG A 47 -15.63 -17.00 2.16
N ASN A 48 -16.79 -16.83 1.53
CA ASN A 48 -17.68 -17.93 1.17
C ASN A 48 -17.05 -18.89 0.15
N SER A 49 -16.23 -18.38 -0.77
CA SER A 49 -15.57 -19.20 -1.79
C SER A 49 -14.49 -20.10 -1.22
N PHE A 50 -13.78 -19.66 -0.16
CA PHE A 50 -12.61 -20.37 0.38
C PHE A 50 -12.84 -21.03 1.75
N THR A 51 -13.96 -20.76 2.43
CA THR A 51 -14.32 -21.47 3.68
C THR A 51 -14.54 -22.98 3.48
N PRO A 52 -15.19 -23.46 2.40
CA PRO A 52 -15.44 -24.90 2.22
C PRO A 52 -14.18 -25.72 1.98
N HIS A 53 -13.10 -25.10 1.47
CA HIS A 53 -11.86 -25.77 1.12
C HIS A 53 -10.66 -24.95 1.62
N PRO A 54 -10.04 -25.31 2.75
CA PRO A 54 -8.86 -24.60 3.26
C PRO A 54 -7.68 -24.84 2.34
N LEU A 55 -7.58 -24.01 1.31
CA LEU A 55 -6.43 -23.93 0.42
C LEU A 55 -5.28 -23.17 1.11
N PRO A 56 -4.02 -23.41 0.73
CA PRO A 56 -2.91 -22.59 1.18
C PRO A 56 -2.92 -21.21 0.49
N LEU A 57 -4.08 -20.53 0.50
CA LEU A 57 -4.33 -19.26 -0.17
C LEU A 57 -4.35 -18.13 0.86
N ARG A 58 -3.65 -17.04 0.58
CA ARG A 58 -3.63 -15.84 1.41
C ARG A 58 -4.09 -14.63 0.61
N PHE A 59 -4.99 -13.85 1.19
CA PHE A 59 -5.40 -12.56 0.63
C PHE A 59 -4.66 -11.45 1.35
N ILE A 60 -4.10 -10.52 0.58
CA ILE A 60 -3.69 -9.20 1.05
C ILE A 60 -4.66 -8.21 0.43
N ILE A 61 -5.33 -7.44 1.27
CA ILE A 61 -6.28 -6.41 0.83
C ILE A 61 -5.69 -5.08 1.26
N ALA A 62 -5.33 -4.26 0.29
CA ALA A 62 -4.88 -2.90 0.50
C ALA A 62 -6.05 -1.94 0.22
N SER A 63 -6.29 -1.03 1.16
CA SER A 63 -7.28 0.03 1.02
C SER A 63 -6.89 1.26 1.81
N ARG A 64 -7.49 2.41 1.51
CA ARG A 64 -7.51 3.55 2.44
C ARG A 64 -8.23 3.17 3.74
N PRO A 65 -7.92 3.84 4.87
CA PRO A 65 -8.54 3.57 6.17
C PRO A 65 -9.94 4.18 6.28
N GLU A 66 -10.84 3.82 5.37
CA GLU A 66 -12.23 4.25 5.41
C GLU A 66 -12.97 3.52 6.54
N ALA A 67 -13.69 4.28 7.37
CA ALA A 67 -14.31 3.76 8.60
C ALA A 67 -15.20 2.53 8.36
N HIS A 68 -16.03 2.55 7.31
CA HIS A 68 -16.91 1.41 7.01
C HIS A 68 -16.14 0.16 6.58
N ILE A 69 -15.00 0.29 5.90
CA ILE A 69 -14.17 -0.87 5.53
C ILE A 69 -13.59 -1.47 6.82
N HIS A 70 -13.10 -0.62 7.72
CA HIS A 70 -12.58 -1.06 9.01
C HIS A 70 -13.65 -1.81 9.83
N GLU A 71 -14.84 -1.21 9.97
CA GLU A 71 -15.98 -1.81 10.69
C GLU A 71 -16.42 -3.16 10.10
N MET A 72 -16.33 -3.34 8.78
CA MET A 72 -16.65 -4.63 8.13
C MET A 72 -15.72 -5.74 8.61
N PHE A 73 -14.42 -5.46 8.78
CA PHE A 73 -13.46 -6.44 9.28
C PHE A 73 -13.59 -6.67 10.79
N GLU A 74 -14.00 -5.69 11.58
CA GLU A 74 -14.28 -5.87 13.02
C GLU A 74 -15.54 -6.70 13.31
N SER A 75 -16.35 -7.00 12.28
CA SER A 75 -17.52 -7.86 12.40
C SER A 75 -17.13 -9.27 12.89
N PRO A 76 -17.98 -9.94 13.71
CA PRO A 76 -17.79 -11.34 14.11
C PRO A 76 -17.62 -12.32 12.93
N LEU A 77 -18.01 -11.90 11.72
CA LEU A 77 -17.85 -12.65 10.48
C LEU A 77 -16.39 -12.86 10.05
N TYR A 78 -15.46 -12.03 10.54
CA TYR A 78 -14.03 -12.07 10.19
C TYR A 78 -13.12 -12.28 11.40
N ASP A 79 -13.69 -12.47 12.60
CA ASP A 79 -12.91 -12.72 13.82
C ASP A 79 -11.97 -13.93 13.65
N GLY A 80 -10.68 -13.73 13.93
CA GLY A 80 -9.63 -14.74 13.74
C GLY A 80 -9.24 -15.05 12.29
N VAL A 81 -9.87 -14.45 11.27
CA VAL A 81 -9.62 -14.72 9.84
C VAL A 81 -8.78 -13.66 9.16
N TYR A 82 -8.74 -12.43 9.68
CA TYR A 82 -7.91 -11.34 9.15
C TYR A 82 -6.86 -10.87 10.16
N ARG A 83 -5.83 -10.18 9.66
CA ARG A 83 -4.83 -9.48 10.48
C ARG A 83 -4.70 -8.06 9.94
N PRO A 84 -5.07 -7.02 10.70
CA PRO A 84 -4.90 -5.66 10.26
C PRO A 84 -3.40 -5.32 10.19
N PHE A 85 -3.01 -4.60 9.14
CA PHE A 85 -1.66 -4.07 8.99
C PHE A 85 -1.77 -2.61 8.53
N ASN A 86 -1.53 -1.70 9.46
CA ASN A 86 -1.58 -0.26 9.18
C ASN A 86 -0.18 0.22 8.79
N LEU A 87 -0.06 0.76 7.58
CA LEU A 87 1.14 1.47 7.17
C LEU A 87 1.12 2.85 7.80
N GLU A 88 1.92 3.05 8.84
CA GLU A 88 2.08 4.36 9.47
C GLU A 88 2.88 5.29 8.55
N GLN A 89 2.42 6.54 8.43
CA GLN A 89 3.23 7.59 7.80
C GLN A 89 4.47 7.84 8.66
N SER A 90 5.64 7.81 8.03
CA SER A 90 6.91 7.94 8.74
C SER A 90 7.63 9.23 8.35
N PHE A 91 7.57 10.23 9.23
CA PHE A 91 8.34 11.46 9.07
C PHE A 91 9.85 11.19 9.04
N ASN A 92 10.32 10.21 9.80
CA ASN A 92 11.73 9.84 9.87
C ASN A 92 12.22 9.23 8.55
N ASP A 93 11.43 8.34 7.95
CA ASP A 93 11.81 7.71 6.68
C ASP A 93 11.73 8.71 5.54
N VAL A 94 10.73 9.61 5.53
CA VAL A 94 10.68 10.72 4.57
C VAL A 94 11.85 11.68 4.73
N GLN A 95 12.25 12.01 5.97
CA GLN A 95 13.42 12.83 6.22
C GLN A 95 14.69 12.18 5.69
N THR A 96 14.88 10.89 5.96
CA THR A 96 16.03 10.11 5.47
C THR A 96 16.05 10.08 3.95
N TYR A 97 14.90 9.80 3.33
CA TYR A 97 14.75 9.84 1.87
C TYR A 97 15.11 11.19 1.26
N PHE A 98 14.60 12.30 1.83
CA PHE A 98 14.98 13.63 1.34
C PHE A 98 16.48 13.90 1.50
N GLN A 99 17.08 13.54 2.64
CA GLN A 99 18.52 13.74 2.87
C GLN A 99 19.35 13.00 1.82
N ASP A 100 19.03 11.72 1.59
CA ASP A 100 19.74 10.87 0.63
C ASP A 100 19.56 11.37 -0.80
N GLU A 101 18.32 11.73 -1.20
CA GLU A 101 18.05 12.19 -2.56
C GLU A 101 18.61 13.58 -2.84
N PHE A 102 18.54 14.53 -1.90
CA PHE A 102 19.18 15.83 -2.11
C PHE A 102 20.70 15.75 -2.13
N ALA A 103 21.30 14.85 -1.32
CA ALA A 103 22.72 14.56 -1.40
C ALA A 103 23.11 13.89 -2.74
N ARG A 104 22.24 13.04 -3.28
CA ARG A 104 22.39 12.45 -4.62
C ARG A 104 22.36 13.53 -5.70
N ILE A 105 21.34 14.38 -5.71
CA ILE A 105 21.19 15.49 -6.67
C ILE A 105 22.42 16.41 -6.63
N HIS A 106 22.86 16.81 -5.43
CA HIS A 106 24.03 17.68 -5.26
C HIS A 106 25.30 17.07 -5.89
N ARG A 107 25.49 15.76 -5.73
CA ARG A 107 26.64 15.03 -6.28
C ARG A 107 26.55 14.84 -7.80
N GLU A 108 25.39 14.44 -8.31
CA GLU A 108 25.19 14.20 -9.75
C GLU A 108 25.29 15.51 -10.55
N HIS A 109 24.73 16.60 -10.02
CA HIS A 109 24.72 17.93 -10.66
C HIS A 109 25.86 18.83 -10.20
N HIS A 110 26.99 18.27 -9.76
CA HIS A 110 28.13 19.00 -9.19
C HIS A 110 28.65 20.17 -10.05
N GLN A 111 28.51 20.10 -11.39
CA GLN A 111 28.92 21.18 -12.29
C GLN A 111 28.02 22.41 -12.15
N THR A 112 26.70 22.21 -12.18
CA THR A 112 25.69 23.27 -12.05
C THR A 112 25.59 23.75 -10.59
N MET A 113 25.85 22.85 -9.64
CA MET A 113 25.77 23.10 -8.20
C MET A 113 27.12 23.44 -7.56
N ALA A 114 28.17 23.73 -8.34
CA ALA A 114 29.52 23.97 -7.84
C ALA A 114 29.62 25.10 -6.78
N MET A 115 28.73 26.09 -6.85
CA MET A 115 28.66 27.22 -5.91
C MET A 115 27.65 27.01 -4.77
N VAL A 116 26.97 25.86 -4.75
CA VAL A 116 25.98 25.52 -3.73
C VAL A 116 26.68 24.71 -2.63
N PRO A 117 26.76 25.22 -1.39
CA PRO A 117 27.43 24.51 -0.31
C PRO A 117 26.67 23.24 0.08
N PHE A 118 27.41 22.21 0.48
CA PHE A 118 26.88 21.01 1.14
C PHE A 118 26.92 21.20 2.66
N PRO A 119 25.93 20.73 3.44
CA PRO A 119 24.72 20.02 3.01
C PRO A 119 23.74 20.92 2.27
N TRP A 120 23.05 20.33 1.28
CA TRP A 120 21.98 20.98 0.55
C TRP A 120 20.75 20.08 0.52
N PRO A 121 19.52 20.63 0.69
CA PRO A 121 19.23 22.02 1.02
C PRO A 121 19.58 22.35 2.48
N LEU A 122 19.38 23.62 2.87
CA LEU A 122 19.53 24.03 4.27
C LEU A 122 18.60 23.21 5.18
N PRO A 123 19.03 22.89 6.42
CA PRO A 123 18.23 22.10 7.36
C PRO A 123 16.80 22.61 7.58
N GLU A 124 16.58 23.92 7.59
CA GLU A 124 15.26 24.53 7.77
C GLU A 124 14.33 24.26 6.59
N VAL A 125 14.88 24.22 5.37
CA VAL A 125 14.15 23.88 4.14
C VAL A 125 13.79 22.40 4.16
N LEU A 126 14.76 21.54 4.50
CA LEU A 126 14.54 20.11 4.64
C LEU A 126 13.42 19.82 5.64
N HIS A 127 13.48 20.41 6.84
CA HIS A 127 12.44 20.25 7.86
C HIS A 127 11.06 20.69 7.36
N LYS A 128 10.98 21.81 6.62
CA LYS A 128 9.72 22.28 6.03
C LYS A 128 9.17 21.31 4.99
N LEU A 129 10.02 20.68 4.17
CA LEU A 129 9.60 19.67 3.20
C LEU A 129 9.11 18.40 3.88
N VAL A 130 9.82 17.92 4.90
CA VAL A 130 9.41 16.78 5.74
C VAL A 130 8.05 17.06 6.39
N TRP A 131 7.87 18.23 7.00
CA TRP A 131 6.59 18.60 7.60
C TRP A 131 5.46 18.64 6.57
N LYS A 132 5.69 19.27 5.41
CA LYS A 132 4.70 19.35 4.33
C LYS A 132 4.34 18.00 3.70
N SER A 133 5.23 17.01 3.79
CA SER A 133 4.94 15.68 3.31
C SER A 133 3.84 14.97 4.11
N SER A 134 3.61 15.40 5.36
CA SER A 134 2.77 14.66 6.32
C SER A 134 3.15 13.18 6.42
N GLY A 135 4.43 12.84 6.21
CA GLY A 135 4.98 11.49 6.19
C GLY A 135 4.64 10.67 4.94
N TYR A 136 4.06 11.28 3.90
CA TYR A 136 3.77 10.62 2.62
C TYR A 136 4.94 10.68 1.64
N PHE A 137 5.40 9.50 1.21
CA PHE A 137 6.46 9.37 0.19
C PHE A 137 6.07 9.89 -1.19
N ILE A 138 4.79 9.89 -1.55
CA ILE A 138 4.35 10.45 -2.84
C ILE A 138 4.69 11.94 -2.93
N TYR A 139 4.48 12.70 -1.85
CA TYR A 139 4.89 14.10 -1.79
C TYR A 139 6.40 14.24 -1.96
N ALA A 140 7.17 13.47 -1.18
CA ALA A 140 8.62 13.58 -1.19
C ALA A 140 9.22 13.23 -2.55
N SER A 141 8.80 12.12 -3.14
CA SER A 141 9.25 11.67 -4.46
C SER A 141 8.86 12.64 -5.58
N THR A 142 7.68 13.26 -5.52
CA THR A 142 7.29 14.31 -6.48
C THR A 142 8.19 15.54 -6.37
N ILE A 143 8.52 16.00 -5.16
CA ILE A 143 9.45 17.13 -4.97
C ILE A 143 10.85 16.78 -5.49
N ILE A 144 11.36 15.59 -5.17
CA ILE A 144 12.68 15.15 -5.65
C ILE A 144 12.72 15.10 -7.18
N LYS A 145 11.71 14.50 -7.83
CA LYS A 145 11.59 14.46 -9.29
C LYS A 145 11.59 15.86 -9.90
N PHE A 146 10.76 16.75 -9.37
CA PHE A 146 10.69 18.14 -9.80
C PHE A 146 12.03 18.87 -9.67
N VAL A 147 12.77 18.64 -8.59
CA VAL A 147 14.06 19.29 -8.34
C VAL A 147 15.20 18.68 -9.16
N ASP A 148 15.18 17.37 -9.39
CA ASP A 148 16.16 16.64 -10.22
C ASP A 148 15.90 16.80 -11.73
N ASP A 149 14.83 17.52 -12.11
CA ASP A 149 14.37 17.69 -13.50
C ASP A 149 14.13 16.34 -14.22
N LYS A 150 13.54 15.38 -13.49
CA LYS A 150 13.19 14.02 -13.94
C LYS A 150 11.70 13.73 -13.85
#